data_AF-A0A7X2CI51-F1
#
_entry.id   AF-A0A7X2CI51-F1
#
_cell.length_a   1.000
_cell.length_b   1.000
_cell.length_c   1.000
_cell.angle_alpha   90.00
_cell.angle_beta   90.00
_cell.angle_gamma   90.00
#
_symmetry.space_group_name_H-M   'P 1'
#
loop_
_entity.id
_entity.type
_entity.pdbx_description
1 polymer ?
#
loop_
_entity_poly.entity_id
_entity_poly.type
_entity_poly.pdbx_seq_one_letter_code
_entity_poly.pdbx_strand_id
1 'polypeptide(L)' 'MNIEELHTRDINDVLSAGRLCLCDKVTSTETEMFRALFGGLFVGGSKPFGEKLDAYSANKHRVPEVLAALAVELERRGL' A
#
# COMPACT_ATOMS: atom_id res chain seq x y z
N MET A 1 -11.55 3.92 3.61
CA MET A 1 -10.83 4.03 2.33
C MET A 1 -11.78 3.59 1.23
N ASN A 2 -11.95 4.42 0.20
CA ASN A 2 -12.63 4.03 -1.03
C ASN A 2 -11.55 3.75 -2.10
N ILE A 3 -11.42 2.49 -2.53
CA ILE A 3 -10.35 2.07 -3.47
C ILE A 3 -10.55 2.69 -4.86
N GLU A 4 -11.81 2.88 -5.26
CA GLU A 4 -12.18 3.44 -6.57
C GLU A 4 -11.70 4.89 -6.74
N GLU A 5 -11.55 5.62 -5.64
CA GLU A 5 -11.10 7.02 -5.61
C GLU A 5 -9.58 7.18 -5.57
N LEU A 6 -8.83 6.09 -5.35
CA LEU A 6 -7.36 6.15 -5.31
C LEU A 6 -6.79 6.46 -6.70
N HIS A 7 -5.75 7.29 -6.77
CA HIS A 7 -5.03 7.47 -8.02
C HIS A 7 -4.36 6.16 -8.42
N THR A 8 -4.38 5.84 -9.71
CA THR A 8 -3.75 4.63 -10.26
C THR A 8 -2.28 4.50 -9.87
N ARG A 9 -1.58 5.64 -9.78
CA ARG A 9 -0.20 5.69 -9.32
C ARG A 9 -0.05 5.18 -7.88
N ASP A 10 -0.93 5.58 -6.97
CA ASP A 10 -0.87 5.14 -5.58
C ASP A 10 -1.09 3.62 -5.46
N ILE A 11 -2.02 3.08 -6.26
CA ILE A 11 -2.27 1.63 -6.37
C ILE A 11 -1.01 0.91 -6.85
N ASN A 12 -0.40 1.39 -7.94
CA ASN A 12 0.81 0.82 -8.51
C ASN A 12 2.01 0.87 -7.55
N ASP A 13 2.19 2.00 -6.86
CA ASP A 13 3.30 2.20 -5.92
C ASP A 13 3.19 1.21 -4.74
N VAL A 14 1.98 1.01 -4.19
CA VAL A 14 1.74 0.03 -3.12
C VAL A 14 1.97 -1.40 -3.59
N LEU A 15 1.43 -1.79 -4.75
CA LEU A 15 1.60 -3.15 -5.28
C LEU A 15 3.06 -3.45 -5.63
N SER A 16 3.77 -2.47 -6.20
CA SER A 16 5.20 -2.60 -6.52
C SER A 16 6.05 -2.76 -5.26
N ALA A 17 5.82 -1.93 -4.25
CA ALA A 17 6.51 -2.04 -2.96
C ALA A 17 6.18 -3.36 -2.24
N GLY A 18 4.92 -3.81 -2.32
CA GLY A 18 4.47 -5.09 -1.79
C GLY A 18 5.16 -6.27 -2.48
N ARG A 19 5.30 -6.25 -3.81
CA ARG A 19 6.01 -7.28 -4.58
C ARG A 19 7.47 -7.39 -4.15
N LEU A 20 8.17 -6.26 -4.04
CA LEU A 20 9.56 -6.24 -3.58
C LEU A 20 9.65 -6.89 -2.19
N CYS A 21 8.81 -6.48 -1.25
CA CYS A 21 8.83 -6.98 0.13
C CYS A 21 8.48 -8.46 0.28
N LEU A 22 7.63 -9.00 -0.58
CA LEU A 22 7.12 -10.38 -0.46
C LEU A 22 7.92 -11.39 -1.30
N CYS A 23 8.59 -10.94 -2.36
CA CYS A 23 9.25 -11.83 -3.33
C CYS A 23 10.78 -11.74 -3.32
N ASP A 24 11.37 -10.63 -2.85
CA ASP A 24 12.82 -10.41 -2.88
C ASP A 24 13.45 -10.39 -1.47
N LYS A 25 14.78 -10.58 -1.39
CA LYS A 25 15.54 -10.32 -0.14
C LYS A 25 15.61 -8.81 0.10
N VAL A 26 14.63 -8.25 0.79
CA VAL A 26 14.53 -6.81 1.03
C VAL A 26 15.31 -6.32 2.24
N THR A 27 15.69 -5.05 2.17
CA THR A 27 16.25 -4.26 3.27
C THR A 27 15.16 -3.83 4.25
N SER A 28 15.54 -3.44 5.47
CA SER A 28 14.61 -2.83 6.44
C SER A 28 13.93 -1.57 5.90
N THR A 29 14.63 -0.79 5.06
CA THR A 29 14.12 0.44 4.47
C THR A 29 12.96 0.19 3.50
N GLU A 30 13.10 -0.79 2.59
CA GLU A 30 12.03 -1.12 1.62
C GLU A 30 10.77 -1.61 2.33
N THR A 31 10.96 -2.39 3.41
CA THR A 31 9.85 -2.83 4.26
C THR A 31 9.14 -1.64 4.89
N GLU A 32 9.86 -0.65 5.40
CA GLU A 32 9.27 0.57 5.97
C GLU A 32 8.57 1.44 4.92
N MET A 33 9.11 1.52 3.70
CA MET A 33 8.47 2.20 2.59
C MET A 33 7.13 1.54 2.22
N PHE A 34 7.09 0.21 2.10
CA PHE A 34 5.84 -0.51 1.87
C PHE A 34 4.82 -0.23 2.99
N ARG A 35 5.26 -0.31 4.25
CA ARG A 35 4.38 -0.02 5.41
C ARG A 35 3.80 1.38 5.33
N ALA A 36 4.62 2.38 5.05
CA ALA A 36 4.16 3.76 4.96
C ALA A 36 3.24 4.01 3.75
N LEU A 37 3.53 3.42 2.58
CA LEU A 37 2.65 3.51 1.42
C LEU A 37 1.28 2.87 1.69
N PHE A 38 1.27 1.66 2.24
CA PHE A 38 0.05 0.95 2.61
C PHE A 38 -0.73 1.69 3.69
N GLY A 39 -0.08 2.19 4.73
CA GLY A 39 -0.72 2.99 5.78
C GLY A 39 -1.32 4.30 5.26
N GLY A 40 -0.67 4.91 4.27
CA GLY A 40 -1.16 6.10 3.56
C GLY A 40 -2.51 5.91 2.89
N LEU A 41 -2.88 4.68 2.54
CA LEU A 41 -4.21 4.36 2.02
C LEU A 41 -5.35 4.62 3.01
N PHE A 42 -5.06 4.58 4.33
CA PHE A 42 -6.06 4.77 5.38
C PHE A 42 -6.17 6.20 5.87
N VAL A 43 -5.04 6.90 5.96
CA VAL A 43 -4.97 8.25 6.56
C VAL A 43 -4.71 9.36 5.54
N GLY A 44 -4.41 9.00 4.29
CA GLY A 44 -4.10 9.90 3.20
C GLY A 44 -2.60 9.95 2.86
N GLY A 45 -2.30 9.98 1.55
CA GLY A 45 -0.93 10.02 1.04
C GLY A 45 -0.13 11.27 1.42
N SER A 46 -0.79 12.37 1.79
CA SER A 46 -0.12 13.61 2.24
C SER A 46 0.31 13.60 3.71
N LYS A 47 -0.07 12.56 4.48
CA LYS A 47 0.25 12.49 5.90
C LYS A 47 1.74 12.26 6.17
N PRO A 48 2.24 12.74 7.33
CA PRO A 48 3.60 12.45 7.79
C PRO A 48 3.89 10.95 7.82
N PHE A 49 5.16 10.60 7.64
CA PHE A 49 5.62 9.20 7.60
C PHE A 49 5.25 8.42 8.87
N GLY A 50 5.40 9.03 10.05
CA GLY A 50 5.02 8.40 11.33
C GLY A 50 3.53 8.04 11.40
N GLU A 51 2.65 8.97 11.04
CA GLU A 51 1.19 8.71 11.04
C GLU A 51 0.81 7.57 10.09
N LYS A 52 1.52 7.44 8.95
CA LYS A 52 1.31 6.32 8.02
C LYS A 52 1.78 5.00 8.61
N LEU A 53 2.90 4.97 9.34
CA LEU A 53 3.36 3.75 10.01
C LEU A 53 2.41 3.32 11.15
N ASP A 54 1.85 4.27 11.88
CA ASP A 54 0.83 4.00 12.89
C ASP A 54 -0.43 3.42 12.25
N ALA A 55 -0.87 4.02 11.15
CA ALA A 55 -2.01 3.54 10.36
C ALA A 55 -1.77 2.12 9.81
N TYR A 56 -0.57 1.83 9.31
CA TYR A 56 -0.18 0.49 8.91
C TYR A 56 -0.27 -0.48 10.10
N SER A 57 0.31 -0.12 11.23
CA SER A 57 0.36 -0.98 12.41
C SER A 57 -1.03 -1.33 12.91
N ALA A 58 -1.96 -0.38 12.88
CA ALA A 58 -3.37 -0.58 13.20
C ALA A 58 -4.11 -1.48 12.18
N ASN A 59 -3.70 -1.46 10.91
CA ASN A 59 -4.39 -2.15 9.80
C ASN A 59 -3.61 -3.32 9.18
N LYS A 60 -2.49 -3.76 9.77
CA LYS A 60 -1.61 -4.79 9.18
C LYS A 60 -2.31 -6.13 8.89
N HIS A 61 -3.35 -6.45 9.66
CA HIS A 61 -4.18 -7.64 9.46
C HIS A 61 -4.98 -7.61 8.15
N ARG A 62 -5.17 -6.41 7.58
CA ARG A 62 -5.91 -6.16 6.34
C ARG A 62 -5.03 -6.15 5.10
N VAL A 63 -3.73 -6.37 5.24
CA VAL A 63 -2.79 -6.32 4.11
C VAL A 63 -3.19 -7.27 2.98
N PRO A 64 -3.50 -8.56 3.21
CA PRO A 64 -3.86 -9.46 2.13
C PRO A 64 -5.13 -9.04 1.38
N GLU A 65 -6.19 -8.66 2.10
CA GLU A 65 -7.48 -8.26 1.49
C GLU A 65 -7.35 -6.98 0.67
N VAL A 66 -6.61 -5.98 1.17
CA VAL A 66 -6.44 -4.69 0.49
C VAL A 66 -5.56 -4.86 -0.74
N LEU A 67 -4.47 -5.63 -0.68
CA LEU A 67 -3.64 -5.87 -1.86
C LEU A 67 -4.42 -6.59 -2.97
N ALA A 68 -5.26 -7.57 -2.62
CA ALA A 68 -6.12 -8.23 -3.60
C ALA A 68 -7.12 -7.24 -4.24
N ALA A 69 -7.76 -6.40 -3.44
CA ALA A 69 -8.70 -5.41 -3.96
C ALA A 69 -8.02 -4.34 -4.84
N LEU A 70 -6.80 -3.93 -4.49
CA LEU A 70 -5.98 -3.02 -5.30
C LEU A 70 -5.61 -3.63 -6.66
N ALA A 71 -5.24 -4.92 -6.69
CA ALA A 71 -4.92 -5.63 -7.93
C ALA A 71 -6.15 -5.72 -8.86
N VAL A 72 -7.32 -6.08 -8.31
CA VAL A 72 -8.59 -6.12 -9.06
C VAL A 72 -8.94 -4.74 -9.61
N GLU A 73 -8.76 -3.68 -8.83
CA GLU A 73 -9.02 -2.32 -9.28
C GLU A 73 -8.06 -1.88 -10.40
N LEU A 74 -6.79 -2.29 -10.34
CA LEU A 74 -5.83 -1.99 -11.40
C LEU A 74 -6.21 -2.67 -12.72
N GLU A 75 -6.55 -3.96 -12.66
CA GLU A 75 -7.03 -4.72 -13.83
C GLU A 75 -8.31 -4.09 -14.42
N ARG A 76 -9.24 -3.67 -13.56
CA ARG A 76 -10.47 -2.97 -13.98
C ARG A 76 -10.18 -1.67 -14.74
N ARG A 77 -9.09 -0.99 -14.42
CA ARG A 77 -8.63 0.23 -15.12
C ARG A 77 -7.92 -0.06 -16.44
N GLY A 78 -7.70 -1.33 -16.79
CA GLY A 78 -7.06 -1.74 -18.05
C GLY A 78 -5.54 -1.56 -18.03
N LEU A 79 -4.91 -1.70 -16.87
CA LEU A 79 -3.46 -1.60 -16.66
C LEU A 79 -2.86 -2.88 -16.10
#